data_AF-A0A165WZ36-F1
#
_entry.id   AF-A0A165WZ36-F1
#
_cell.length_a   1.000
_cell.length_b   1.000
_cell.length_c   1.000
_cell.angle_alpha   90.00
_cell.angle_beta   90.00
_cell.angle_gamma   90.00
#
_symmetry.space_group_name_H-M   'P 1'
#
loop_
_entity.id
_entity.type
_entity.pdbx_description
1 polymer ?
#
loop_
_entity_poly.entity_id
_entity_poly.type
_entity_poly.pdbx_seq_one_letter_code
_entity_poly.pdbx_strand_id
1 'polypeptide(L)'
;MHIPPELIRKIAESIRKSDRESLRTKTWSNWHRESLELIALSSVSKMCREEIIPVLWSEVFVYSGSWADIHRLERRVGKLLGVLKGSLSKPSYAGHVKHLSLKLSFKYIYGSPSETLVSHLEELLAISPHLQYLRLSHNEYWLPLLPRLSSLTLPHLKMISFHFSPPNKERSDLLGQFFLNHSGIEDANLSFEGDFDPQALRSSDPLPNLHRFEGSLRDLKTLSSGSHLTTVECTIAPRYDQSIDETLAQELSLLANPFPHVTHLYISSRNVPLTSVSLKAIAASFPSLEYIDGLQATKEYLDFMKTYIESLSWCLPRLHTLRMYERPKAENDTRSSRKTDIPSHDDLKRAFNDSRRLFPSIVQVRLSAQTSVGTD
;
A
#
# COMPACT_ATOMS: atom_id res chain seq x y z
N MET A 1 -7.09 -11.12 -42.88
CA MET A 1 -7.92 -11.36 -41.67
C MET A 1 -7.95 -10.04 -40.90
N HIS A 2 -9.13 -9.44 -40.69
CA HIS A 2 -9.25 -8.14 -40.00
C HIS A 2 -9.63 -8.42 -38.55
N ILE A 3 -8.79 -8.03 -37.59
CA ILE A 3 -9.13 -8.11 -36.17
C ILE A 3 -10.03 -6.91 -35.85
N PRO A 4 -11.17 -7.08 -35.15
CA PRO A 4 -11.99 -5.95 -34.69
C PRO A 4 -11.22 -5.00 -33.76
N PRO A 5 -11.40 -3.67 -33.87
CA PRO A 5 -10.75 -2.69 -32.99
C PRO A 5 -10.95 -2.97 -31.50
N GLU A 6 -12.14 -3.43 -31.12
CA GLU A 6 -12.51 -3.71 -29.73
C GLU A 6 -11.68 -4.87 -29.16
N LEU A 7 -11.33 -5.85 -29.99
CA LEU A 7 -10.45 -6.94 -29.58
C LEU A 7 -9.01 -6.45 -29.39
N ILE A 8 -8.53 -5.53 -30.23
CA ILE A 8 -7.21 -4.91 -30.05
C ILE A 8 -7.16 -4.14 -28.74
N ARG A 9 -8.19 -3.35 -28.43
CA ARG A 9 -8.28 -2.63 -27.16
C ARG A 9 -8.24 -3.58 -25.96
N LYS A 10 -9.01 -4.67 -26.00
CA LYS A 10 -8.99 -5.71 -24.94
C LYS A 10 -7.62 -6.36 -24.78
N ILE A 11 -6.92 -6.63 -25.89
CA ILE A 11 -5.54 -7.15 -25.84
C ILE A 11 -4.63 -6.12 -25.15
N ALA A 12 -4.70 -4.85 -25.55
CA ALA A 12 -3.92 -3.79 -24.93
C ALA A 12 -4.21 -3.65 -23.43
N GLU A 13 -5.48 -3.69 -23.02
CA GLU A 13 -5.90 -3.65 -21.61
C GLU A 13 -5.41 -4.88 -20.83
N SER A 14 -5.38 -6.06 -21.46
CA SER A 14 -4.84 -7.28 -20.81
C SER A 14 -3.32 -7.24 -20.60
N ILE A 15 -2.59 -6.57 -21.50
CA ILE A 15 -1.17 -6.26 -21.32
C ILE A 15 -1.02 -5.25 -20.19
N ARG A 16 -1.82 -4.18 -20.22
CA ARG A 16 -1.82 -3.10 -19.22
C ARG A 16 -2.61 -3.49 -17.97
N LYS A 17 -2.04 -4.36 -17.14
CA LYS A 17 -2.62 -4.84 -15.88
C LYS A 17 -2.88 -3.67 -14.91
N SER A 18 -4.09 -3.12 -14.94
CA SER A 18 -4.48 -1.91 -14.20
C SER A 18 -5.57 -2.17 -13.16
N ASP A 19 -5.78 -3.44 -12.80
CA ASP A 19 -6.62 -3.76 -11.65
C ASP A 19 -5.98 -3.22 -10.35
N ARG A 20 -6.82 -3.05 -9.31
CA ARG A 20 -6.41 -2.41 -8.05
C ARG A 20 -5.18 -3.07 -7.42
N GLU A 21 -5.12 -4.40 -7.44
CA GLU A 21 -4.02 -5.16 -6.84
C GLU A 21 -2.72 -5.01 -7.64
N SER A 22 -2.82 -5.07 -8.97
CA SER A 22 -1.69 -4.78 -9.85
C SER A 22 -1.16 -3.37 -9.60
N LEU A 23 -2.01 -2.33 -9.52
CA LEU A 23 -1.56 -0.95 -9.29
C LEU A 23 -0.78 -0.77 -7.98
N ARG A 24 -1.21 -1.44 -6.90
CA ARG A 24 -0.55 -1.39 -5.58
C ARG A 24 0.89 -1.91 -5.65
N THR A 25 1.08 -3.03 -6.33
CA THR A 25 2.35 -3.78 -6.34
C THR A 25 3.21 -3.49 -7.58
N LYS A 26 2.70 -2.74 -8.56
CA LYS A 26 3.40 -2.49 -9.82
C LYS A 26 4.71 -1.74 -9.60
N THR A 27 5.78 -2.34 -10.09
CA THR A 27 7.11 -1.73 -10.13
C THR A 27 7.33 -1.01 -11.47
N TRP A 28 8.36 -0.17 -11.52
CA TRP A 28 8.81 0.43 -12.77
C TRP A 28 9.13 -0.63 -13.83
N SER A 29 9.75 -1.75 -13.44
CA SER A 29 10.10 -2.85 -14.35
C SER A 29 8.87 -3.52 -14.97
N ASN A 30 7.82 -3.73 -14.16
CA ASN A 30 6.54 -4.23 -14.67
C ASN A 30 5.93 -3.26 -15.69
N TRP A 31 5.77 -1.99 -15.29
CA TRP A 31 5.21 -0.95 -16.15
C TRP A 31 6.01 -0.77 -17.45
N HIS A 32 7.34 -0.80 -17.38
CA HIS A 32 8.22 -0.61 -18.52
C HIS A 32 8.07 -1.74 -19.54
N ARG A 33 8.04 -3.00 -19.08
CA ARG A 33 7.81 -4.17 -19.93
C ARG A 33 6.45 -4.08 -20.65
N GLU A 34 5.38 -3.81 -19.90
CA GLU A 34 4.04 -3.61 -20.48
C GLU A 34 4.04 -2.50 -21.54
N SER A 35 4.76 -1.40 -21.28
CA SER A 35 4.85 -0.27 -22.20
C SER A 35 5.61 -0.63 -23.49
N LEU A 36 6.69 -1.40 -23.41
CA LEU A 36 7.40 -1.89 -24.59
C LEU A 36 6.53 -2.80 -25.45
N GLU A 37 5.77 -3.70 -24.84
CA GLU A 37 4.81 -4.57 -25.53
C GLU A 37 3.73 -3.76 -26.24
N LEU A 38 3.17 -2.75 -25.57
CA LEU A 38 2.18 -1.85 -26.17
C LEU A 38 2.77 -1.01 -27.31
N ILE A 39 4.00 -0.51 -27.17
CA ILE A 39 4.69 0.23 -28.24
C ILE A 39 4.89 -0.67 -29.47
N ALA A 40 5.35 -1.91 -29.26
CA ALA A 40 5.51 -2.89 -30.34
C ALA A 40 4.17 -3.16 -31.04
N LEU A 41 3.11 -3.39 -30.27
CA LEU A 41 1.77 -3.64 -30.81
C LEU A 41 1.20 -2.42 -31.57
N SER A 42 1.51 -1.20 -31.11
CA SER A 42 1.12 0.05 -31.79
C SER A 42 1.80 0.25 -33.15
N SER A 43 2.89 -0.46 -33.40
CA SER A 43 3.65 -0.37 -34.66
C SER A 43 3.13 -1.34 -35.74
N VAL A 44 2.20 -2.24 -35.40
CA VAL A 44 1.69 -3.28 -36.32
C VAL A 44 0.80 -2.69 -37.42
N SER A 45 -0.09 -1.76 -37.09
CA SER A 45 -0.99 -1.11 -38.05
C SER A 45 -1.53 0.22 -37.51
N LYS A 46 -2.08 1.06 -38.38
CA LYS A 46 -2.73 2.32 -37.99
C LYS A 46 -3.89 2.09 -37.01
N MET A 47 -4.73 1.08 -37.26
CA MET A 47 -5.83 0.71 -36.36
C MET A 47 -5.31 0.23 -35.00
N CYS A 48 -4.24 -0.57 -34.98
CA CYS A 48 -3.61 -0.96 -33.71
C CYS A 48 -3.17 0.28 -32.92
N ARG A 49 -2.49 1.21 -33.60
CA ARG A 49 -2.01 2.45 -32.98
C ARG A 49 -3.15 3.26 -32.34
N GLU A 50 -4.26 3.43 -33.04
CA GLU A 50 -5.41 4.20 -32.56
C GLU A 50 -6.03 3.59 -31.29
N GLU A 51 -6.11 2.26 -31.21
CA GLU A 51 -6.66 1.56 -30.05
C GLU A 51 -5.69 1.46 -28.87
N ILE A 52 -4.39 1.44 -29.14
CA ILE A 52 -3.35 1.22 -28.13
C ILE A 52 -2.90 2.51 -27.47
N ILE A 53 -2.89 3.64 -28.19
CA ILE A 53 -2.44 4.93 -27.64
C ILE A 53 -3.20 5.29 -26.34
N PRO A 54 -4.55 5.18 -26.27
CA PRO A 54 -5.27 5.47 -25.03
C PRO A 54 -4.85 4.57 -23.86
N VAL A 55 -4.58 3.29 -24.12
CA VAL A 55 -4.15 2.34 -23.08
C VAL A 55 -2.70 2.56 -22.67
N LEU A 56 -1.82 2.87 -23.63
CA LEU A 56 -0.41 3.17 -23.40
C LEU A 56 -0.26 4.37 -22.46
N TRP A 57 -1.03 5.44 -22.71
CA TRP A 57 -1.00 6.68 -21.92
C TRP A 57 -1.93 6.66 -20.69
N SER A 58 -2.65 5.57 -20.45
CA SER A 58 -3.50 5.44 -19.27
C SER A 58 -2.73 5.41 -17.95
N GLU A 59 -1.46 5.02 -17.99
CA GLU A 59 -0.59 4.92 -16.84
C GLU A 59 0.77 5.57 -17.11
N VAL A 60 1.12 6.54 -16.27
CA VAL A 60 2.36 7.29 -16.33
C VAL A 60 3.19 7.00 -15.09
N PHE A 61 4.43 6.55 -15.30
CA PHE A 61 5.37 6.24 -14.22
C PHE A 61 6.63 7.10 -14.34
N VAL A 62 6.88 7.93 -13.32
CA VAL A 62 8.09 8.74 -13.17
C VAL A 62 8.89 8.18 -12.00
N TYR A 63 10.10 7.71 -12.29
CA TYR A 63 10.99 7.11 -11.30
C TYR A 63 12.37 7.76 -11.29
N SER A 64 12.89 8.03 -10.09
CA SER A 64 14.27 8.40 -9.84
C SER A 64 14.70 8.00 -8.44
N GLY A 65 15.90 7.42 -8.31
CA GLY A 65 16.49 7.01 -7.03
C GLY A 65 17.79 7.73 -6.66
N SER A 66 18.32 8.58 -7.54
CA SER A 66 19.64 9.19 -7.37
C SER A 66 19.62 10.69 -7.68
N TRP A 67 20.21 11.50 -6.80
CA TRP A 67 20.35 12.94 -7.00
C TRP A 67 21.26 13.26 -8.20
N ALA A 68 22.20 12.38 -8.53
CA ALA A 68 23.04 12.54 -9.72
C ALA A 68 22.22 12.58 -11.02
N ASP A 69 21.01 12.00 -11.03
CA ASP A 69 20.14 11.97 -12.19
C ASP A 69 19.06 13.08 -12.18
N ILE A 70 19.09 14.04 -11.26
CA ILE A 70 18.03 15.05 -11.12
C ILE A 70 17.82 15.89 -12.39
N HIS A 71 18.90 16.34 -13.05
CA HIS A 71 18.81 17.08 -14.31
C HIS A 71 18.32 16.20 -15.48
N ARG A 72 18.56 14.90 -15.42
CA ARG A 72 17.99 13.94 -16.39
C ARG A 72 16.51 13.73 -16.10
N LEU A 73 16.12 13.64 -14.83
CA LEU A 73 14.72 13.59 -14.41
C LEU A 73 13.97 14.84 -14.90
N GLU A 74 14.45 16.04 -14.61
CA GLU A 74 13.84 17.29 -15.07
C GLU A 74 13.58 17.30 -16.58
N ARG A 75 14.59 16.97 -17.39
CA ARG A 75 14.43 16.88 -18.85
C ARG A 75 13.44 15.80 -19.27
N ARG A 76 13.40 14.65 -18.60
CA ARG A 76 12.44 13.57 -18.89
C ARG A 76 11.00 14.01 -18.57
N VAL A 77 10.80 14.63 -17.40
CA VAL A 77 9.50 15.14 -16.96
C VAL A 77 9.03 16.26 -17.90
N GLY A 78 9.90 17.19 -18.28
CA GLY A 78 9.57 18.24 -19.26
C GLY A 78 9.19 17.69 -20.63
N LYS A 79 9.91 16.67 -21.13
CA LYS A 79 9.55 15.97 -22.38
C LYS A 79 8.20 15.26 -22.28
N LEU A 80 7.97 14.54 -21.18
CA LEU A 80 6.71 13.86 -20.90
C LEU A 80 5.55 14.86 -20.89
N LEU A 81 5.71 15.96 -20.18
CA LEU A 81 4.72 17.03 -20.11
C LEU A 81 4.42 17.62 -21.49
N GLY A 82 5.45 17.87 -22.30
CA GLY A 82 5.28 18.33 -23.68
C GLY A 82 4.53 17.33 -24.57
N VAL A 83 4.74 16.02 -24.37
CA VAL A 83 3.98 14.97 -25.08
C VAL A 83 2.54 14.91 -24.61
N LEU A 84 2.28 15.01 -23.30
CA LEU A 84 0.93 14.92 -22.74
C LEU A 84 0.07 16.13 -23.12
N LYS A 85 0.62 17.36 -23.08
CA LYS A 85 -0.10 18.56 -23.50
C LYS A 85 -0.43 18.58 -24.99
N GLY A 86 0.39 17.91 -25.81
CA GLY A 86 0.34 18.02 -27.26
C GLY A 86 0.83 19.38 -27.75
N SER A 87 0.60 19.64 -29.03
CA SER A 87 0.88 20.93 -29.69
C SER A 87 -0.24 21.22 -30.68
N LEU A 88 -0.24 22.39 -31.32
CA LEU A 88 -1.20 22.70 -32.40
C LEU A 88 -1.25 21.63 -33.51
N SER A 89 -0.15 20.88 -33.69
CA SER A 89 0.00 19.82 -34.69
C SER A 89 0.01 18.39 -34.13
N LYS A 90 -0.12 18.21 -32.81
CA LYS A 90 -0.05 16.89 -32.16
C LYS A 90 -1.16 16.74 -31.12
N PRO A 91 -1.88 15.61 -31.10
CA PRO A 91 -2.95 15.40 -30.13
C PRO A 91 -2.40 15.44 -28.70
N SER A 92 -3.22 15.97 -27.79
CA SER A 92 -2.99 15.87 -26.35
C SER A 92 -3.33 14.44 -25.89
N TYR A 93 -2.48 13.87 -25.06
CA TYR A 93 -2.72 12.56 -24.43
C TYR A 93 -3.10 12.66 -22.97
N ALA A 94 -3.15 13.88 -22.41
CA ALA A 94 -3.43 14.12 -21.00
C ALA A 94 -4.80 13.55 -20.57
N GLY A 95 -5.80 13.61 -21.47
CA GLY A 95 -7.14 13.04 -21.22
C GLY A 95 -7.18 11.52 -21.09
N HIS A 96 -6.10 10.81 -21.46
CA HIS A 96 -6.03 9.36 -21.26
C HIS A 96 -5.46 8.98 -19.89
N VAL A 97 -4.74 9.88 -19.21
CA VAL A 97 -4.02 9.58 -17.97
C VAL A 97 -5.02 9.30 -16.84
N LYS A 98 -5.03 8.05 -16.36
CA LYS A 98 -5.84 7.58 -15.23
C LYS A 98 -4.98 7.27 -14.01
N HIS A 99 -3.74 6.85 -14.21
CA HIS A 99 -2.85 6.43 -13.14
C HIS A 99 -1.53 7.17 -13.24
N LEU A 100 -1.13 7.85 -12.16
CA LEU A 100 0.11 8.60 -12.09
C LEU A 100 0.93 8.11 -10.89
N SER A 101 2.14 7.62 -11.17
CA SER A 101 3.10 7.20 -10.16
C SER A 101 4.35 8.07 -10.22
N LEU A 102 4.60 8.84 -9.17
CA LEU A 102 5.81 9.62 -8.95
C LEU A 102 6.62 8.96 -7.81
N LYS A 103 7.51 8.01 -8.17
CA LYS A 103 8.40 7.32 -7.23
C LYS A 103 9.78 8.02 -7.19
N LEU A 104 9.93 8.99 -6.30
CA LEU A 104 11.08 9.89 -6.20
C LEU A 104 11.89 9.63 -4.91
N SER A 105 12.59 8.50 -4.88
CA SER A 105 13.23 7.93 -3.69
C SER A 105 14.73 8.30 -3.61
N PHE A 106 15.04 9.56 -3.35
CA PHE A 106 16.43 10.01 -3.26
C PHE A 106 17.07 9.67 -1.90
N LYS A 107 18.12 8.84 -1.91
CA LYS A 107 18.77 8.27 -0.71
C LYS A 107 19.75 9.18 0.04
N TYR A 108 20.06 10.38 -0.47
CA TYR A 108 21.09 11.28 0.10
C TYR A 108 20.55 12.70 0.33
N ILE A 109 21.17 13.45 1.27
CA ILE A 109 20.61 14.68 1.86
C ILE A 109 20.97 15.99 1.11
N TYR A 110 21.73 15.91 0.02
CA TYR A 110 22.47 17.08 -0.49
C TYR A 110 21.78 17.90 -1.58
N GLY A 111 20.45 17.93 -1.68
CA GLY A 111 19.79 18.74 -2.70
C GLY A 111 18.32 19.05 -2.44
N SER A 112 17.87 20.19 -2.96
CA SER A 112 16.46 20.47 -3.22
C SER A 112 16.18 20.25 -4.70
N PRO A 113 14.96 19.84 -5.08
CA PRO A 113 14.57 19.83 -6.48
C PRO A 113 14.58 21.25 -7.04
N SER A 114 14.95 21.39 -8.31
CA SER A 114 14.86 22.67 -9.01
C SER A 114 13.40 23.14 -9.06
N GLU A 115 13.18 24.46 -9.03
CA GLU A 115 11.85 25.04 -9.20
C GLU A 115 11.21 24.60 -10.52
N THR A 116 12.02 24.46 -11.59
CA THR A 116 11.58 23.96 -12.89
C THR A 116 11.02 22.54 -12.81
N LEU A 117 11.70 21.64 -12.07
CA LEU A 117 11.21 20.28 -11.89
C LEU A 117 9.93 20.25 -11.05
N VAL A 118 9.87 21.03 -9.96
CA VAL A 118 8.66 21.15 -9.14
C VAL A 118 7.49 21.63 -9.99
N SER A 119 7.67 22.73 -10.75
CA SER A 119 6.67 23.29 -11.65
C SER A 119 6.19 22.27 -12.70
N HIS A 120 7.10 21.51 -13.31
CA HIS A 120 6.70 20.47 -14.26
C HIS A 120 5.86 19.36 -13.61
N LEU A 121 6.16 18.96 -12.37
CA LEU A 121 5.39 17.93 -11.65
C LEU A 121 4.02 18.45 -11.23
N GLU A 122 3.94 19.70 -10.75
CA GLU A 122 2.67 20.39 -10.45
C GLU A 122 1.77 20.44 -11.69
N GLU A 123 2.36 20.74 -12.84
CA GLU A 123 1.61 20.82 -14.08
C GLU A 123 1.17 19.44 -14.58
N LEU A 124 2.00 18.40 -14.44
CA LEU A 124 1.59 17.02 -14.73
C LEU A 124 0.35 16.59 -13.94
N LEU A 125 0.30 16.95 -12.65
CA LEU A 125 -0.85 16.69 -11.80
C LEU A 125 -2.08 17.48 -12.27
N ALA A 126 -1.90 18.74 -12.66
CA ALA A 126 -2.99 19.62 -13.08
C ALA A 126 -3.63 19.22 -14.43
N ILE A 127 -2.86 18.67 -15.37
CA ILE A 127 -3.37 18.31 -16.70
C ILE A 127 -4.07 16.95 -16.76
N SER A 128 -4.20 16.23 -15.64
CA SER A 128 -4.73 14.87 -15.58
C SER A 128 -6.13 14.83 -14.96
N PRO A 129 -7.19 15.30 -15.65
CA PRO A 129 -8.53 15.49 -15.06
C PRO A 129 -9.23 14.18 -14.68
N HIS A 130 -8.86 13.07 -15.32
CA HIS A 130 -9.46 11.75 -15.10
C HIS A 130 -8.61 10.85 -14.19
N LEU A 131 -7.75 11.44 -13.37
CA LEU A 131 -6.87 10.69 -12.49
C LEU A 131 -7.69 9.89 -11.47
N GLN A 132 -7.47 8.58 -11.44
CA GLN A 132 -8.10 7.59 -10.56
C GLN A 132 -7.15 7.06 -9.50
N TYR A 133 -5.85 7.01 -9.83
CA TYR A 133 -4.78 6.57 -8.92
C TYR A 133 -3.64 7.57 -8.89
N LEU A 134 -3.24 7.96 -7.69
CA LEU A 134 -2.09 8.81 -7.46
C LEU A 134 -1.13 8.17 -6.46
N ARG A 135 0.07 7.83 -6.92
CA ARG A 135 1.17 7.36 -6.08
C ARG A 135 2.25 8.42 -5.99
N LEU A 136 2.54 8.84 -4.77
CA LEU A 136 3.59 9.79 -4.43
C LEU A 136 4.46 9.16 -3.33
N SER A 137 5.69 8.75 -3.68
CA SER A 137 6.68 8.43 -2.65
C SER A 137 7.72 9.54 -2.66
N HIS A 138 7.81 10.30 -1.57
CA HIS A 138 8.75 11.41 -1.52
C HIS A 138 9.48 11.51 -0.19
N ASN A 139 10.77 11.86 -0.29
CA ASN A 139 11.54 12.40 0.83
C ASN A 139 11.11 13.87 1.07
N GLU A 140 11.32 14.41 2.28
CA GLU A 140 11.06 15.77 2.74
C GLU A 140 11.42 16.89 1.73
N TYR A 141 12.28 16.62 0.76
CA TYR A 141 12.64 17.55 -0.31
C TYR A 141 11.50 17.89 -1.30
N TRP A 142 10.39 17.13 -1.31
CA TRP A 142 9.27 17.34 -2.23
C TRP A 142 8.05 18.02 -1.60
N LEU A 143 8.20 18.54 -0.37
CA LEU A 143 7.19 19.37 0.30
C LEU A 143 6.69 20.56 -0.53
N PRO A 144 7.47 21.18 -1.45
CA PRO A 144 6.93 22.21 -2.33
C PRO A 144 5.70 21.77 -3.15
N LEU A 145 5.49 20.47 -3.38
CA LEU A 145 4.31 19.97 -4.09
C LEU A 145 3.03 19.96 -3.24
N LEU A 146 3.13 19.94 -1.91
CA LEU A 146 1.96 19.80 -1.02
C LEU A 146 0.91 20.92 -1.16
N PRO A 147 1.27 22.22 -1.22
CA PRO A 147 0.28 23.28 -1.41
C PRO A 147 -0.46 23.15 -2.72
N ARG A 148 0.24 22.71 -3.78
CA ARG A 148 -0.42 22.48 -5.06
C ARG A 148 -1.35 21.29 -4.96
N LEU A 149 -0.89 20.17 -4.40
CA LEU A 149 -1.71 18.97 -4.20
C LEU A 149 -3.00 19.29 -3.45
N SER A 150 -2.94 20.02 -2.33
CA SER A 150 -4.13 20.36 -1.54
C SER A 150 -5.15 21.22 -2.32
N SER A 151 -4.67 22.02 -3.27
CA SER A 151 -5.51 22.86 -4.15
C SER A 151 -6.11 22.14 -5.36
N LEU A 152 -5.61 20.94 -5.70
CA LEU A 152 -6.09 20.22 -6.89
C LEU A 152 -7.48 19.64 -6.63
N THR A 153 -8.28 19.59 -7.69
CA THR A 153 -9.58 18.91 -7.70
C THR A 153 -9.48 17.72 -8.65
N LEU A 154 -9.39 16.53 -8.08
CA LEU A 154 -9.31 15.27 -8.83
C LEU A 154 -10.58 14.46 -8.57
N PRO A 155 -11.70 14.77 -9.25
CA PRO A 155 -13.02 14.23 -8.90
C PRO A 155 -13.14 12.72 -9.12
N HIS A 156 -12.26 12.13 -9.92
CA HIS A 156 -12.24 10.70 -10.21
C HIS A 156 -11.24 9.93 -9.33
N LEU A 157 -10.54 10.59 -8.41
CA LEU A 157 -9.51 9.96 -7.59
C LEU A 157 -10.14 8.96 -6.62
N LYS A 158 -9.74 7.70 -6.74
CA LYS A 158 -10.26 6.57 -5.94
C LYS A 158 -9.20 5.89 -5.10
N MET A 159 -7.93 6.03 -5.48
CA MET A 159 -6.83 5.30 -4.86
C MET A 159 -5.63 6.23 -4.67
N ILE A 160 -5.02 6.18 -3.49
CA ILE A 160 -3.81 6.94 -3.18
C ILE A 160 -2.73 6.04 -2.58
N SER A 161 -1.48 6.35 -2.85
CA SER A 161 -0.31 5.74 -2.19
C SER A 161 0.69 6.82 -1.86
N PHE A 162 0.70 7.24 -0.61
CA PHE A 162 1.45 8.37 -0.08
C PHE A 162 2.39 7.91 1.03
N HIS A 163 3.68 8.12 0.79
CA HIS A 163 4.72 7.89 1.77
C HIS A 163 5.41 9.23 2.05
N PHE A 164 5.02 9.88 3.15
CA PHE A 164 5.36 11.27 3.47
C PHE A 164 5.94 11.39 4.88
N SER A 165 6.87 12.33 5.06
CA SER A 165 7.31 12.82 6.37
C SER A 165 7.01 14.32 6.41
N PRO A 166 5.79 14.76 6.80
CA PRO A 166 5.52 16.19 6.91
C PRO A 166 6.35 16.75 8.08
N PRO A 167 7.30 17.69 7.85
CA PRO A 167 8.23 18.12 8.89
C PRO A 167 7.60 19.07 9.91
N ASN A 168 6.37 19.56 9.64
CA ASN A 168 5.70 20.52 10.50
C ASN A 168 4.16 20.42 10.38
N LYS A 169 3.48 21.15 11.27
CA LYS A 169 2.03 21.21 11.36
C LYS A 169 1.37 21.79 10.10
N GLU A 170 1.92 22.85 9.51
CA GLU A 170 1.35 23.47 8.31
C GLU A 170 1.25 22.48 7.13
N ARG A 171 2.30 21.68 6.92
CA ARG A 171 2.30 20.63 5.88
C ARG A 171 1.32 19.51 6.19
N SER A 172 1.14 19.20 7.47
CA SER A 172 0.14 18.26 7.95
C SER A 172 -1.29 18.76 7.68
N ASP A 173 -1.56 20.05 7.89
CA ASP A 173 -2.85 20.67 7.64
C ASP A 173 -3.18 20.68 6.13
N LEU A 174 -2.21 20.96 5.26
CA LEU A 174 -2.38 20.88 3.80
C LEU A 174 -2.72 19.47 3.33
N LEU A 175 -2.10 18.45 3.92
CA LEU A 175 -2.43 17.06 3.62
C LEU A 175 -3.84 16.69 4.09
N GLY A 176 -4.24 17.18 5.27
CA GLY A 176 -5.62 17.06 5.74
C GLY A 176 -6.62 17.66 4.77
N GLN A 177 -6.35 18.87 4.30
CA GLN A 177 -7.18 19.54 3.30
C GLN A 177 -7.24 18.75 1.99
N PHE A 178 -6.13 18.14 1.56
CA PHE A 178 -6.15 17.25 0.41
C PHE A 178 -7.13 16.09 0.60
N PHE A 179 -7.12 15.39 1.73
CA PHE A 179 -8.04 14.28 1.97
C PHE A 179 -9.50 14.74 2.01
N LEU A 180 -9.78 15.87 2.68
CA LEU A 180 -11.13 16.44 2.74
C LEU A 180 -11.68 16.80 1.35
N ASN A 181 -10.83 17.31 0.47
CA ASN A 181 -11.20 17.63 -0.92
C ASN A 181 -11.43 16.38 -1.78
N HIS A 182 -11.00 15.20 -1.33
CA HIS A 182 -11.04 13.94 -2.08
C HIS A 182 -11.73 12.83 -1.26
N SER A 183 -12.87 13.13 -0.65
CA SER A 183 -13.63 12.18 0.18
C SER A 183 -14.11 10.92 -0.54
N GLY A 184 -14.04 10.89 -1.89
CA GLY A 184 -14.39 9.74 -2.72
C GLY A 184 -13.32 8.64 -2.81
N ILE A 185 -12.19 8.78 -2.11
CA ILE A 185 -11.12 7.78 -2.03
C ILE A 185 -11.61 6.52 -1.31
N GLU A 186 -11.26 5.36 -1.88
CA GLU A 186 -11.69 4.03 -1.44
C GLU A 186 -10.53 3.11 -1.03
N ASP A 187 -9.31 3.34 -1.54
CA ASP A 187 -8.09 2.62 -1.16
C ASP A 187 -6.98 3.62 -0.84
N ALA A 188 -6.35 3.47 0.32
CA ALA A 188 -5.27 4.33 0.76
C ALA A 188 -4.10 3.52 1.30
N ASN A 189 -2.93 3.70 0.68
CA ASN A 189 -1.65 3.29 1.25
C ASN A 189 -0.95 4.53 1.82
N LEU A 190 -0.87 4.62 3.15
CA LEU A 190 -0.38 5.78 3.87
C LEU A 190 0.76 5.37 4.80
N SER A 191 1.85 6.13 4.74
CA SER A 191 2.95 6.02 5.70
C SER A 191 3.36 7.43 6.09
N PHE A 192 3.05 7.82 7.33
CA PHE A 192 3.47 9.12 7.87
C PHE A 192 4.60 8.93 8.87
N GLU A 193 5.76 9.49 8.54
CA GLU A 193 6.87 9.61 9.49
C GLU A 193 6.75 10.96 10.23
N GLY A 194 7.00 10.96 11.54
CA GLY A 194 7.02 12.18 12.37
C GLY A 194 5.80 12.40 13.27
N ASP A 195 5.78 13.57 13.93
CA ASP A 195 4.78 13.95 14.93
C ASP A 195 3.58 14.65 14.29
N PHE A 196 2.83 13.86 13.52
CA PHE A 196 1.51 14.22 13.03
C PHE A 196 0.49 14.24 14.19
N ASP A 197 -0.32 15.29 14.33
CA ASP A 197 -1.43 15.32 15.31
C ASP A 197 -2.62 14.49 14.79
N PRO A 198 -2.84 13.27 15.29
CA PRO A 198 -3.86 12.37 14.74
C PRO A 198 -5.28 12.86 15.04
N GLN A 199 -5.46 13.67 16.09
CA GLN A 199 -6.80 14.06 16.55
C GLN A 199 -7.44 15.10 15.64
N ALA A 200 -6.64 16.01 15.09
CA ALA A 200 -7.11 17.06 14.19
C ALA A 200 -7.83 16.46 12.97
N LEU A 201 -7.20 15.53 12.25
CA LEU A 201 -7.82 14.87 11.09
C LEU A 201 -8.98 13.97 11.49
N ARG A 202 -8.82 13.18 12.55
CA ARG A 202 -9.83 12.22 12.97
C ARG A 202 -11.17 12.88 13.27
N SER A 203 -11.18 14.13 13.75
CA SER A 203 -12.44 14.85 14.00
C SER A 203 -13.25 15.12 12.73
N SER A 204 -12.59 15.16 11.57
CA SER A 204 -13.16 15.56 10.28
C SER A 204 -13.58 14.42 9.36
N ASP A 205 -13.29 13.16 9.75
CA ASP A 205 -13.47 11.96 8.91
C ASP A 205 -13.00 12.16 7.46
N PRO A 206 -11.68 12.30 7.26
CA PRO A 206 -11.13 12.80 6.00
C PRO A 206 -11.32 11.83 4.83
N LEU A 207 -11.55 10.53 5.09
CA LEU A 207 -11.68 9.48 4.08
C LEU A 207 -12.90 8.59 4.34
N PRO A 208 -14.12 9.15 4.36
CA PRO A 208 -15.31 8.44 4.87
C PRO A 208 -15.66 7.19 4.06
N ASN A 209 -15.28 7.12 2.78
CA ASN A 209 -15.56 6.00 1.86
C ASN A 209 -14.43 4.95 1.80
N LEU A 210 -13.48 4.99 2.74
CA LEU A 210 -12.33 4.09 2.72
C LEU A 210 -12.76 2.63 2.94
N HIS A 211 -12.43 1.77 1.97
CA HIS A 211 -12.68 0.33 2.02
C HIS A 211 -11.43 -0.48 2.36
N ARG A 212 -10.26 -0.01 1.92
CA ARG A 212 -8.98 -0.65 2.18
C ARG A 212 -7.96 0.36 2.66
N PHE A 213 -7.22 -0.02 3.70
CA PHE A 213 -6.11 0.73 4.25
C PHE A 213 -4.84 -0.12 4.22
N GLU A 214 -3.72 0.48 3.85
CA GLU A 214 -2.37 -0.07 3.98
C GLU A 214 -1.48 0.97 4.67
N GLY A 215 -0.73 0.59 5.70
CA GLY A 215 0.12 1.55 6.42
C GLY A 215 0.54 1.12 7.81
N SER A 216 0.89 2.08 8.67
CA SER A 216 1.07 1.80 10.11
C SER A 216 -0.26 1.88 10.87
N LEU A 217 -0.35 1.21 12.01
CA LEU A 217 -1.52 1.36 12.90
C LEU A 217 -1.62 2.78 13.49
N ARG A 218 -0.49 3.48 13.61
CA ARG A 218 -0.44 4.90 13.99
C ARG A 218 -1.14 5.77 12.94
N ASP A 219 -0.93 5.50 11.66
CA ASP A 219 -1.55 6.25 10.57
C ASP A 219 -3.04 5.95 10.48
N LEU A 220 -3.44 4.69 10.69
CA LEU A 220 -4.85 4.31 10.75
C LEU A 220 -5.60 5.07 11.87
N LYS A 221 -4.93 5.40 12.99
CA LYS A 221 -5.53 6.19 14.07
C LYS A 221 -5.95 7.61 13.63
N THR A 222 -5.26 8.18 12.64
CA THR A 222 -5.61 9.50 12.08
C THR A 222 -6.95 9.49 11.34
N LEU A 223 -7.41 8.29 10.95
CA LEU A 223 -8.64 8.08 10.21
C LEU A 223 -9.77 7.71 11.16
N SER A 224 -10.94 8.29 10.92
CA SER A 224 -12.18 8.02 11.65
C SER A 224 -12.99 6.89 11.02
N SER A 225 -12.63 6.52 9.79
CA SER A 225 -13.43 5.77 8.84
C SER A 225 -13.54 4.29 9.25
N GLY A 226 -14.48 4.02 10.16
CA GLY A 226 -14.80 2.67 10.64
C GLY A 226 -15.99 2.00 9.96
N SER A 227 -16.83 2.76 9.25
CA SER A 227 -18.10 2.27 8.69
C SER A 227 -17.94 1.43 7.41
N HIS A 228 -17.01 1.80 6.54
CA HIS A 228 -16.82 1.14 5.24
C HIS A 228 -15.52 0.34 5.11
N LEU A 229 -14.62 0.47 6.09
CA LEU A 229 -13.32 -0.20 6.07
C LEU A 229 -13.51 -1.70 6.26
N THR A 230 -13.09 -2.48 5.25
CA THR A 230 -13.21 -3.94 5.23
C THR A 230 -11.87 -4.64 5.26
N THR A 231 -10.81 -3.97 4.80
CA THR A 231 -9.47 -4.55 4.68
C THR A 231 -8.42 -3.65 5.29
N VAL A 232 -7.60 -4.20 6.17
CA VAL A 232 -6.45 -3.52 6.78
C VAL A 232 -5.19 -4.32 6.49
N GLU A 233 -4.19 -3.65 5.94
CA GLU A 233 -2.83 -4.15 5.83
C GLU A 233 -1.92 -3.28 6.68
N CYS A 234 -1.31 -3.84 7.72
CA CYS A 234 -0.53 -3.09 8.67
C CYS A 234 0.94 -3.54 8.74
N THR A 235 1.81 -2.55 8.91
CA THR A 235 3.20 -2.74 9.34
C THR A 235 3.34 -2.26 10.78
N ILE A 236 3.92 -3.11 11.60
CA ILE A 236 4.27 -2.92 13.00
C ILE A 236 5.78 -2.73 13.09
N ALA A 237 6.21 -1.58 13.59
CA ALA A 237 7.62 -1.32 13.85
C ALA A 237 7.92 -1.73 15.30
N PRO A 238 8.74 -2.78 15.54
CA PRO A 238 9.06 -3.20 16.89
C PRO A 238 9.80 -2.09 17.64
N ARG A 239 9.42 -1.86 18.91
CA ARG A 239 10.19 -0.98 19.81
C ARG A 239 11.33 -1.79 20.42
N TYR A 240 12.48 -1.15 20.65
CA TYR A 240 13.71 -1.82 21.12
C TYR A 240 13.55 -2.51 22.49
N ASP A 241 12.53 -2.14 23.27
CA ASP A 241 12.30 -2.52 24.67
C ASP A 241 11.11 -3.44 24.89
N GLN A 242 10.33 -3.78 23.85
CA GLN A 242 9.10 -4.57 23.98
C GLN A 242 9.11 -5.80 23.08
N SER A 243 8.38 -6.86 23.48
CA SER A 243 8.07 -7.93 22.55
C SER A 243 7.11 -7.41 21.47
N ILE A 244 7.21 -7.97 20.26
CA ILE A 244 6.42 -7.50 19.12
C ILE A 244 4.91 -7.72 19.29
N ASP A 245 4.48 -8.72 20.05
CA ASP A 245 3.07 -8.91 20.39
C ASP A 245 2.55 -7.90 21.41
N GLU A 246 3.38 -7.45 22.35
CA GLU A 246 3.08 -6.33 23.24
C GLU A 246 3.02 -5.01 22.44
N THR A 247 3.96 -4.78 21.53
CA THR A 247 3.92 -3.61 20.63
C THR A 247 2.65 -3.60 19.78
N LEU A 248 2.27 -4.75 19.19
CA LEU A 248 1.02 -4.88 18.45
C LEU A 248 -0.18 -4.54 19.34
N ALA A 249 -0.27 -5.15 20.53
CA ALA A 249 -1.38 -4.92 21.43
C ALA A 249 -1.47 -3.47 21.87
N GLN A 250 -0.34 -2.82 22.13
CA GLN A 250 -0.27 -1.41 22.45
C GLN A 250 -0.78 -0.56 21.28
N GLU A 251 -0.28 -0.78 20.05
CA GLU A 251 -0.72 0.00 18.89
C GLU A 251 -2.21 -0.16 18.60
N LEU A 252 -2.72 -1.40 18.68
CA LEU A 252 -4.14 -1.68 18.53
C LEU A 252 -5.00 -1.03 19.62
N SER A 253 -4.52 -0.98 20.87
CA SER A 253 -5.23 -0.33 21.98
C SER A 253 -5.37 1.19 21.79
N LEU A 254 -4.51 1.80 20.96
CA LEU A 254 -4.55 3.23 20.66
C LEU A 254 -5.58 3.59 19.58
N LEU A 255 -6.16 2.60 18.90
CA LEU A 255 -7.26 2.81 17.96
C LEU A 255 -8.53 3.15 18.74
N ALA A 256 -9.10 4.33 18.48
CA ALA A 256 -10.11 4.89 19.38
C ALA A 256 -11.50 4.21 19.31
N ASN A 257 -11.67 3.15 18.51
CA ASN A 257 -12.87 2.32 18.41
C ASN A 257 -12.53 0.99 17.73
N PRO A 258 -13.31 -0.09 17.94
CA PRO A 258 -13.26 -1.23 17.05
C PRO A 258 -13.63 -0.80 15.62
N PHE A 259 -13.05 -1.45 14.62
CA PHE A 259 -13.44 -1.38 13.22
C PHE A 259 -14.34 -2.59 12.92
N PRO A 260 -15.67 -2.46 13.12
CA PRO A 260 -16.58 -3.61 13.16
C PRO A 260 -16.80 -4.26 11.81
N HIS A 261 -16.41 -3.62 10.70
CA HIS A 261 -16.61 -4.13 9.34
C HIS A 261 -15.33 -4.69 8.72
N VAL A 262 -14.20 -4.64 9.42
CA VAL A 262 -12.94 -5.22 8.92
C VAL A 262 -13.05 -6.73 8.97
N THR A 263 -13.01 -7.35 7.80
CA THR A 263 -13.05 -8.81 7.60
C THR A 263 -11.68 -9.37 7.23
N HIS A 264 -10.77 -8.55 6.70
CA HIS A 264 -9.44 -8.98 6.27
C HIS A 264 -8.34 -8.17 6.97
N LEU A 265 -7.42 -8.88 7.62
CA LEU A 265 -6.21 -8.32 8.22
C LEU A 265 -4.96 -8.96 7.60
N TYR A 266 -4.08 -8.12 7.08
CA TYR A 266 -2.75 -8.49 6.58
C TYR A 266 -1.70 -7.84 7.47
N ILE A 267 -0.75 -8.60 7.97
CA ILE A 267 0.33 -8.13 8.85
C ILE A 267 1.65 -8.33 8.11
N SER A 268 2.22 -7.24 7.61
CA SER A 268 3.45 -7.29 6.80
C SER A 268 4.73 -7.34 7.66
N SER A 269 4.58 -7.26 8.98
CA SER A 269 5.71 -7.32 9.92
C SER A 269 6.25 -8.72 10.16
N ARG A 270 7.57 -8.80 10.25
CA ARG A 270 8.25 -10.04 10.64
C ARG A 270 8.02 -10.30 12.13
N ASN A 271 7.95 -11.57 12.48
CA ASN A 271 8.01 -12.10 13.84
C ASN A 271 6.80 -11.87 14.73
N VAL A 272 5.61 -11.57 14.18
CA VAL A 272 4.39 -11.38 15.00
C VAL A 272 3.80 -12.74 15.40
N PRO A 273 3.92 -13.19 16.66
CA PRO A 273 3.37 -14.47 17.06
C PRO A 273 1.87 -14.36 17.35
N LEU A 274 1.15 -15.48 17.20
CA LEU A 274 -0.19 -15.61 17.76
C LEU A 274 -0.09 -16.04 19.22
N THR A 275 -0.41 -15.14 20.14
CA THR A 275 -0.43 -15.34 21.59
C THR A 275 -1.79 -14.92 22.14
N SER A 276 -2.05 -15.17 23.42
CA SER A 276 -3.28 -14.69 24.07
C SER A 276 -3.39 -13.16 24.06
N VAL A 277 -2.25 -12.46 24.09
CA VAL A 277 -2.17 -10.99 24.07
C VAL A 277 -2.51 -10.47 22.67
N SER A 278 -1.82 -10.94 21.63
CA SER A 278 -2.08 -10.50 20.25
C SER A 278 -3.49 -10.88 19.79
N LEU A 279 -3.99 -12.07 20.15
CA LEU A 279 -5.34 -12.50 19.81
C LEU A 279 -6.42 -11.59 20.42
N LYS A 280 -6.31 -11.28 21.72
CA LYS A 280 -7.27 -10.40 22.40
C LYS A 280 -7.24 -8.99 21.82
N ALA A 281 -6.05 -8.47 21.53
CA ALA A 281 -5.90 -7.14 20.93
C ALA A 281 -6.53 -7.09 19.53
N ILE A 282 -6.23 -8.08 18.67
CA ILE A 282 -6.82 -8.19 17.33
C ILE A 282 -8.35 -8.30 17.42
N ALA A 283 -8.87 -9.15 18.32
CA ALA A 283 -10.32 -9.32 18.48
C ALA A 283 -11.03 -8.07 19.00
N ALA A 284 -10.37 -7.30 19.87
CA ALA A 284 -10.90 -6.03 20.37
C ALA A 284 -10.96 -4.97 19.26
N SER A 285 -9.96 -4.91 18.38
CA SER A 285 -9.92 -3.91 17.30
C SER A 285 -10.72 -4.32 16.08
N PHE A 286 -10.82 -5.61 15.75
CA PHE A 286 -11.43 -6.12 14.52
C PHE A 286 -12.35 -7.32 14.82
N PRO A 287 -13.52 -7.09 15.42
CA PRO A 287 -14.37 -8.17 15.93
C PRO A 287 -15.00 -9.05 14.83
N SER A 288 -15.07 -8.58 13.59
CA SER A 288 -15.69 -9.28 12.45
C SER A 288 -14.69 -9.96 11.50
N LEU A 289 -13.44 -10.17 11.93
CA LEU A 289 -12.44 -10.79 11.05
C LEU A 289 -12.84 -12.19 10.58
N GLU A 290 -12.64 -12.40 9.28
CA GLU A 290 -12.84 -13.68 8.58
C GLU A 290 -11.50 -14.20 8.03
N TYR A 291 -10.53 -13.32 7.80
CA TYR A 291 -9.23 -13.64 7.20
C TYR A 291 -8.09 -12.92 7.93
N ILE A 292 -7.07 -13.69 8.33
CA ILE A 292 -5.80 -13.16 8.85
C ILE A 292 -4.63 -13.76 8.08
N ASP A 293 -3.69 -12.90 7.65
CA ASP A 293 -2.44 -13.25 6.98
C ASP A 293 -1.30 -12.45 7.60
N GLY A 294 -0.13 -13.08 7.81
CA GLY A 294 1.08 -12.39 8.26
C GLY A 294 1.60 -12.80 9.64
N LEU A 295 0.83 -13.58 10.40
CA LEU A 295 1.27 -14.12 11.68
C LEU A 295 2.38 -15.15 11.51
N GLN A 296 3.22 -15.36 12.51
CA GLN A 296 4.29 -16.34 12.47
C GLN A 296 4.00 -17.57 13.33
N ALA A 297 4.35 -18.73 12.78
CA ALA A 297 4.30 -20.02 13.43
C ALA A 297 5.57 -20.21 14.28
N THR A 298 5.61 -19.55 15.44
CA THR A 298 6.77 -19.55 16.35
C THR A 298 6.62 -20.56 17.48
N LYS A 299 7.65 -20.70 18.34
CA LYS A 299 7.58 -21.52 19.55
C LYS A 299 6.55 -20.97 20.54
N GLU A 300 6.46 -19.65 20.66
CA GLU A 300 5.48 -18.96 21.49
C GLU A 300 4.05 -19.30 21.06
N TYR A 301 3.79 -19.40 19.75
CA TYR A 301 2.52 -19.90 19.23
C TYR A 301 2.25 -21.35 19.64
N LEU A 302 3.24 -22.24 19.51
CA LEU A 302 3.08 -23.64 19.92
C LEU A 302 2.81 -23.79 21.42
N ASP A 303 3.52 -23.03 22.24
CA ASP A 303 3.35 -23.07 23.70
C ASP A 303 1.98 -22.49 24.08
N PHE A 304 1.52 -21.43 23.40
CA PHE A 304 0.16 -20.92 23.53
C PHE A 304 -0.90 -21.98 23.19
N MET A 305 -0.74 -22.72 22.09
CA MET A 305 -1.70 -23.76 21.66
C MET A 305 -1.80 -24.95 22.63
N LYS A 306 -0.79 -25.17 23.49
CA LYS A 306 -0.82 -26.20 24.55
C LYS A 306 -1.55 -25.76 25.81
N THR A 307 -1.88 -24.47 25.93
CA THR A 307 -2.63 -23.94 27.09
C THR A 307 -4.14 -24.16 26.94
N TYR A 308 -4.94 -23.67 27.90
CA TYR A 308 -6.40 -23.71 27.87
C TYR A 308 -6.98 -22.67 26.90
N ILE A 309 -6.75 -22.88 25.60
CA ILE A 309 -7.10 -21.97 24.50
C ILE A 309 -8.62 -21.80 24.31
N GLU A 310 -9.43 -22.76 24.74
CA GLU A 310 -10.90 -22.71 24.64
C GLU A 310 -11.50 -21.52 25.41
N SER A 311 -10.82 -21.05 26.46
CA SER A 311 -11.22 -19.83 27.17
C SER A 311 -11.21 -18.57 26.28
N LEU A 312 -10.56 -18.63 25.12
CA LEU A 312 -10.44 -17.57 24.13
C LEU A 312 -11.21 -17.89 22.84
N SER A 313 -12.07 -18.93 22.82
CA SER A 313 -12.82 -19.29 21.61
C SER A 313 -13.84 -18.23 21.17
N TRP A 314 -14.15 -17.28 22.06
CA TRP A 314 -14.95 -16.10 21.76
C TRP A 314 -14.17 -15.05 20.97
N CYS A 315 -12.84 -15.11 20.95
CA CYS A 315 -12.00 -14.22 20.15
C CYS A 315 -12.09 -14.65 18.67
N LEU A 316 -12.54 -13.74 17.81
CA LEU A 316 -12.64 -13.95 16.35
C LEU A 316 -13.52 -15.15 15.94
N PRO A 317 -14.80 -15.19 16.35
CA PRO A 317 -15.68 -16.34 16.10
C PRO A 317 -15.99 -16.56 14.60
N ARG A 318 -15.73 -15.57 13.75
CA ARG A 318 -15.95 -15.60 12.30
C ARG A 318 -14.69 -15.95 11.50
N LEU A 319 -13.55 -16.20 12.15
CA LEU A 319 -12.31 -16.47 11.44
C LEU A 319 -12.42 -17.75 10.63
N HIS A 320 -12.36 -17.63 9.30
CA HIS A 320 -12.44 -18.74 8.35
C HIS A 320 -11.06 -19.14 7.82
N THR A 321 -10.17 -18.17 7.65
CA THR A 321 -8.82 -18.41 7.12
C THR A 321 -7.75 -17.78 7.99
N LEU A 322 -6.77 -18.60 8.37
CA LEU A 322 -5.55 -18.18 9.06
C LEU A 322 -4.34 -18.58 8.23
N ARG A 323 -3.54 -17.61 7.81
CA ARG A 323 -2.27 -17.85 7.11
C ARG A 323 -1.11 -17.40 7.98
N MET A 324 -0.24 -18.35 8.26
CA MET A 324 0.95 -18.16 9.09
C MET A 324 2.21 -18.44 8.29
N TYR A 325 3.31 -17.82 8.68
CA TYR A 325 4.61 -17.98 8.06
C TYR A 325 5.60 -18.68 8.98
N GLU A 326 6.44 -19.53 8.40
CA GLU A 326 7.62 -20.03 9.10
C GLU A 326 8.60 -18.89 9.34
N ARG A 327 9.25 -18.87 10.51
CA ARG A 327 10.32 -17.93 10.78
C ARG A 327 11.49 -18.23 9.83
N PRO A 328 11.98 -17.25 9.05
CA PRO A 328 13.12 -17.49 8.17
C PRO A 328 14.34 -17.89 9.02
N LYS A 329 15.06 -18.94 8.59
CA LYS A 329 16.37 -19.28 9.14
C LYS A 329 17.27 -18.07 8.93
N ALA A 330 17.59 -17.34 10.01
CA ALA A 330 18.53 -16.25 9.92
C ALA A 330 19.92 -16.83 9.65
N GLU A 331 20.41 -16.77 8.41
CA GLU A 331 21.76 -17.22 8.05
C GLU A 331 22.88 -16.37 8.71
N ASN A 332 22.56 -15.24 9.36
CA ASN A 332 23.56 -14.33 9.93
C ASN A 332 23.20 -13.72 11.29
N ASP A 333 22.38 -14.38 12.12
CA ASP A 333 22.14 -13.92 13.51
C ASP A 333 23.29 -14.32 14.44
N THR A 334 24.48 -13.74 14.20
CA THR A 334 25.69 -13.92 15.02
C THR A 334 25.57 -13.29 16.43
N ARG A 335 24.41 -12.70 16.78
CA ARG A 335 24.20 -11.97 18.04
C ARG A 335 23.22 -12.60 19.03
N SER A 336 22.64 -13.77 18.75
CA SER A 336 21.91 -14.52 19.78
C SER A 336 22.41 -15.96 19.88
N SER A 337 23.15 -16.25 20.96
CA SER A 337 23.57 -17.59 21.37
C SER A 337 22.42 -18.48 21.86
N ARG A 338 21.16 -18.07 21.66
CA ARG A 338 19.99 -18.92 21.87
C ARG A 338 19.65 -19.55 20.53
N LYS A 339 19.87 -20.86 20.42
CA LYS A 339 19.23 -21.69 19.39
C LYS A 339 17.77 -21.26 19.30
N THR A 340 17.40 -20.56 18.24
CA THR A 340 16.00 -20.29 17.95
C THR A 340 15.42 -21.62 17.48
N ASP A 341 14.81 -22.35 18.40
CA ASP A 341 14.14 -23.63 18.14
C ASP A 341 13.06 -23.39 17.07
N ILE A 342 13.38 -23.73 15.83
CA ILE A 342 12.40 -23.76 14.75
C ILE A 342 11.41 -24.88 15.10
N PRO A 343 10.10 -24.58 15.22
CA PRO A 343 9.08 -25.58 15.45
C PRO A 343 9.20 -26.77 14.51
N SER A 344 9.04 -28.00 15.04
CA SER A 344 9.00 -29.18 14.17
C SER A 344 7.71 -29.15 13.34
N HIS A 345 7.77 -29.69 12.11
CA HIS A 345 6.60 -29.74 11.23
C HIS A 345 5.44 -30.54 11.89
N ASP A 346 5.74 -31.58 12.67
CA ASP A 346 4.73 -32.38 13.35
C ASP A 346 4.04 -31.62 14.49
N ASP A 347 4.76 -30.75 15.20
CA ASP A 347 4.17 -29.89 16.23
C ASP A 347 3.28 -28.81 15.58
N LEU A 348 3.72 -28.20 14.48
CA LEU A 348 2.92 -27.24 13.72
C LEU A 348 1.64 -27.88 13.17
N LYS A 349 1.73 -29.08 12.61
CA LYS A 349 0.57 -29.80 12.09
C LYS A 349 -0.44 -30.12 13.20
N ARG A 350 0.02 -30.52 14.38
CA ARG A 350 -0.84 -30.73 15.55
C ARG A 350 -1.51 -29.43 16.00
N ALA A 351 -0.77 -28.35 16.14
CA ALA A 351 -1.32 -27.04 16.50
C ALA A 351 -2.36 -26.52 15.47
N PHE A 352 -2.11 -26.77 14.17
CA PHE A 352 -3.04 -26.36 13.11
C PHE A 352 -4.33 -27.18 13.14
N ASN A 353 -4.24 -28.49 13.40
CA ASN A 353 -5.42 -29.33 13.59
C ASN A 353 -6.24 -28.87 14.81
N ASP A 354 -5.56 -28.46 15.89
CA ASP A 354 -6.19 -27.98 17.12
C ASP A 354 -6.75 -26.56 17.01
N SER A 355 -6.48 -25.84 15.91
CA SER A 355 -6.95 -24.46 15.72
C SER A 355 -8.47 -24.33 15.74
N ARG A 356 -9.22 -25.41 15.48
CA ARG A 356 -10.69 -25.44 15.62
C ARG A 356 -11.18 -25.28 17.06
N ARG A 357 -10.36 -25.64 18.06
CA ARG A 357 -10.67 -25.42 19.49
C ARG A 357 -10.67 -23.94 19.84
N LEU A 358 -9.83 -23.16 19.13
CA LEU A 358 -9.71 -21.71 19.30
C LEU A 358 -10.63 -20.93 18.35
N PHE A 359 -10.78 -21.39 17.10
CA PHE A 359 -11.56 -20.73 16.05
C PHE A 359 -12.60 -21.70 15.50
N PRO A 360 -13.82 -21.74 16.06
CA PRO A 360 -14.83 -22.74 15.68
C PRO A 360 -15.20 -22.73 14.20
N SER A 361 -15.14 -21.55 13.55
CA SER A 361 -15.50 -21.35 12.15
C SER A 361 -14.34 -21.55 11.16
N ILE A 362 -13.15 -21.95 11.63
CA ILE A 362 -11.96 -22.05 10.78
C ILE A 362 -12.12 -23.16 9.74
N VAL A 363 -12.03 -22.77 8.47
CA VAL A 363 -12.05 -23.69 7.33
C VAL A 363 -10.63 -24.04 6.94
N GLN A 364 -9.73 -23.06 6.99
CA GLN A 364 -8.40 -23.17 6.43
C GLN A 364 -7.33 -22.57 7.33
N VAL A 365 -6.31 -23.36 7.64
CA VAL A 365 -5.05 -22.90 8.24
C VAL A 365 -3.92 -23.25 7.28
N ARG A 366 -3.12 -22.26 6.87
CA ARG A 366 -2.02 -22.44 5.93
C ARG A 366 -0.70 -22.02 6.54
N LEU A 367 0.32 -22.87 6.36
CA LEU A 367 1.72 -22.49 6.52
C LEU A 367 2.25 -22.01 5.18
N SER A 368 3.00 -20.92 5.16
CA SER A 368 3.66 -20.41 3.96
C SER A 368 5.12 -20.11 4.26
N ALA A 369 5.99 -20.34 3.27
CA ALA A 369 7.36 -19.85 3.33
C ALA A 369 7.33 -18.32 3.27
N GLN A 370 8.06 -17.65 4.16
CA GLN A 370 8.19 -16.20 4.08
C GLN A 370 9.08 -15.87 2.87
N THR A 371 8.46 -15.54 1.73
CA THR A 371 9.21 -14.95 0.61
C THR A 371 9.67 -13.58 1.05
N SER A 372 10.98 -13.34 1.06
CA SER A 372 11.53 -11.99 1.26
C SER A 372 10.95 -11.09 0.16
N VAL A 373 9.96 -10.27 0.50
CA VAL A 373 9.53 -9.18 -0.37
C VAL A 373 10.74 -8.26 -0.50
N GLY A 374 11.31 -8.21 -1.71
CA GLY A 374 12.45 -7.38 -2.01
C GLY A 374 12.12 -5.92 -1.72
N THR A 375 12.88 -5.31 -0.83
CA THR A 375 12.97 -3.85 -0.75
C THR A 375 13.74 -3.38 -1.98
N ASP A 376 13.02 -3.04 -3.05
CA ASP A 376 13.56 -2.37 -4.25
C ASP A 376 13.58 -0.84 -4.12
#